data_AF-A0A9D6MQC5-F1
#
_entry.id   AF-A0A9D6MQC5-F1
#
_cell.length_a   1.000
_cell.length_b   1.000
_cell.length_c   1.000
_cell.angle_alpha   90.00
_cell.angle_beta   90.00
_cell.angle_gamma   90.00
#
_symmetry.space_group_name_H-M   'P 1'
#
loop_
_entity.id
_entity.type
_entity.pdbx_description
1 polymer ?
#
loop_
_entity_poly.entity_id
_entity_poly.type
_entity_poly.pdbx_seq_one_letter_code
_entity_poly.pdbx_strand_id
1 'polypeptide(L)'
;MEEVAMEPGRKKGYFTFRTTAILLVVSAAFDLLSITAEEPLFGEIRSGISVGLYHLVYAVLFTALGIGLWRARKWGYTLVFVTAALYTLDKLQFVMNQQVMENFLRQHMSGYESALQAQGIDSMMLMQAMALTSIVVVFCWWGFAAYTYWRRDYFSADGG
;
A
#
# COMPACT_ATOMS: atom_id res chain seq x y z
N MET A 1 -4.05 33.86 41.47
CA MET A 1 -3.49 33.55 40.13
C MET A 1 -3.74 32.07 39.92
N GLU A 2 -4.80 31.75 39.19
CA GLU A 2 -5.22 30.38 38.92
C GLU A 2 -4.39 29.87 37.74
N GLU A 3 -3.62 28.81 37.96
CA GLU A 3 -2.78 28.20 36.94
C GLU A 3 -3.71 27.44 35.99
N VAL A 4 -4.01 28.04 34.83
CA VAL A 4 -4.80 27.39 33.78
C VAL A 4 -3.94 26.26 33.21
N ALA A 5 -4.21 25.04 33.67
CA ALA A 5 -3.64 23.83 33.09
C ALA A 5 -4.02 23.78 31.60
N MET A 6 -3.07 24.09 30.73
CA MET A 6 -3.20 23.89 29.29
C MET A 6 -3.38 22.39 29.04
N GLU A 7 -4.58 22.00 28.62
CA GLU A 7 -4.85 20.66 28.09
C GLU A 7 -3.71 20.26 27.14
N PRO A 8 -3.07 19.10 27.32
CA PRO A 8 -1.97 18.69 26.46
C PRO A 8 -2.48 18.61 25.01
N GLY A 9 -2.11 19.60 24.20
CA GLY A 9 -2.56 19.71 22.83
C GLY A 9 -2.23 18.43 22.06
N ARG A 10 -3.20 17.91 21.31
CA ARG A 10 -3.04 16.69 20.48
C ARG A 10 -1.73 16.76 19.68
N LYS A 11 -0.90 15.70 19.78
CA LYS A 11 0.35 15.58 19.03
C LYS A 11 0.12 15.81 17.53
N LYS A 12 1.00 16.58 16.88
CA LYS A 12 0.93 16.85 15.44
C LYS A 12 0.95 15.53 14.65
N GLY A 13 0.10 15.44 13.63
CA GLY A 13 -0.05 14.23 12.81
C GLY A 13 -1.05 13.20 13.35
N TYR A 14 -1.63 13.42 14.55
CA TYR A 14 -2.60 12.51 15.15
C TYR A 14 -3.74 12.14 14.19
N PHE A 15 -4.38 13.13 13.56
CA PHE A 15 -5.50 12.87 12.63
C PHE A 15 -5.04 12.01 11.45
N THR A 16 -3.96 12.41 10.77
CA THR A 16 -3.42 11.69 9.61
C THR A 16 -3.09 10.24 9.95
N PHE A 17 -2.32 10.01 11.03
CA PHE A 17 -1.94 8.63 11.41
C PHE A 17 -3.14 7.77 11.81
N ARG A 18 -4.17 8.33 12.47
CA ARG A 18 -5.37 7.58 12.85
C ARG A 18 -6.24 7.23 11.66
N THR A 19 -6.43 8.17 10.74
CA THR A 19 -7.18 7.93 9.50
C THR A 19 -6.44 6.89 8.64
N THR A 20 -5.13 7.06 8.45
CA THR A 20 -4.32 6.07 7.71
C THR A 20 -4.35 4.70 8.38
N ALA A 21 -4.32 4.63 9.72
CA ALA A 21 -4.42 3.36 10.43
C ALA A 21 -5.72 2.61 10.11
N ILE A 22 -6.86 3.31 10.08
CA ILE A 22 -8.15 2.70 9.72
C ILE A 22 -8.11 2.23 8.27
N LEU A 23 -7.64 3.06 7.35
CA LEU A 23 -7.56 2.71 5.93
C LEU A 23 -6.68 1.47 5.69
N LEU A 24 -5.55 1.35 6.40
CA LEU A 24 -4.69 0.18 6.30
C LEU A 24 -5.34 -1.10 6.82
N VAL A 25 -6.10 -1.02 7.92
CA VAL A 25 -6.86 -2.18 8.42
C VAL A 25 -7.95 -2.58 7.42
N VAL A 26 -8.62 -1.61 6.80
CA VAL A 26 -9.58 -1.88 5.72
C VAL A 26 -8.89 -2.50 4.51
N SER A 27 -7.72 -2.02 4.10
CA SER A 27 -6.92 -2.62 3.04
C SER A 27 -6.55 -4.07 3.35
N ALA A 28 -6.18 -4.38 4.60
CA ALA A 28 -5.91 -5.75 5.01
C ALA A 28 -7.14 -6.65 4.87
N ALA A 29 -8.33 -6.15 5.20
CA ALA A 29 -9.57 -6.90 5.02
C ALA A 29 -9.85 -7.18 3.53
N PHE A 30 -9.68 -6.18 2.66
CA PHE A 30 -9.83 -6.38 1.21
C PHE A 30 -8.81 -7.36 0.63
N ASP A 31 -7.57 -7.33 1.12
CA ASP A 31 -6.52 -8.25 0.68
C ASP A 31 -6.88 -9.72 1.01
N LEU A 32 -7.49 -9.96 2.17
CA LEU A 32 -7.99 -11.28 2.55
C LEU A 32 -9.21 -11.74 1.73
N LEU A 33 -10.04 -10.82 1.24
CA LEU A 33 -11.14 -11.16 0.33
C LEU A 33 -10.63 -11.60 -1.05
N SER A 34 -9.44 -11.15 -1.43
CA SER A 34 -8.79 -11.46 -2.70
C SER A 34 -7.76 -12.59 -2.60
N ILE A 35 -7.77 -13.40 -1.53
CA ILE A 35 -6.70 -14.39 -1.25
C ILE A 35 -6.47 -15.43 -2.35
N THR A 36 -7.47 -15.66 -3.22
CA THR A 36 -7.38 -16.58 -4.36
C THR A 36 -7.17 -15.88 -5.70
N ALA A 37 -7.03 -14.55 -5.72
CA ALA A 37 -6.75 -13.80 -6.94
C ALA A 37 -5.35 -14.17 -7.46
N GLU A 38 -5.17 -14.12 -8.77
CA GLU A 38 -3.85 -14.35 -9.37
C GLU A 38 -3.05 -13.06 -9.34
N GLU A 39 -1.76 -13.18 -9.02
CA GLU A 39 -0.88 -12.03 -8.82
C GLU A 39 0.43 -12.19 -9.62
N PRO A 40 0.97 -11.10 -10.19
CA PRO A 40 2.25 -11.12 -10.86
C PRO A 40 3.38 -11.16 -9.82
N LEU A 41 3.88 -12.35 -9.51
CA LEU A 41 4.93 -12.56 -8.52
C LEU A 41 6.19 -13.14 -9.17
N PHE A 42 7.34 -12.54 -8.87
CA PHE A 42 8.66 -13.02 -9.32
C PHE A 42 8.80 -13.19 -10.84
N GLY A 43 8.13 -12.33 -11.61
CA GLY A 43 8.22 -12.37 -13.08
C GLY A 43 7.30 -13.38 -13.75
N GLU A 44 6.31 -13.92 -13.04
CA GLU A 44 5.28 -14.80 -13.59
C GLU A 44 3.92 -14.51 -12.95
N ILE A 45 2.83 -14.85 -13.64
CA ILE A 45 1.49 -14.86 -13.01
C ILE A 45 1.38 -16.14 -12.20
N ARG A 46 1.15 -15.99 -10.89
CA ARG A 46 1.10 -17.11 -9.95
C ARG A 46 -0.31 -17.23 -9.40
N SER A 47 -0.65 -18.43 -8.91
CA SER A 47 -1.92 -18.73 -8.23
C SER A 47 -1.71 -19.77 -7.13
N GLY A 48 -2.76 -20.09 -6.39
CA GLY A 48 -2.75 -21.13 -5.35
C GLY A 48 -2.03 -20.70 -4.06
N ILE A 49 -1.37 -21.66 -3.39
CA ILE A 49 -0.84 -21.49 -2.02
C ILE A 49 0.18 -20.35 -1.94
N SER A 50 1.06 -20.21 -2.94
CA SER A 50 2.09 -19.17 -2.95
C SER A 50 1.49 -17.76 -2.95
N VAL A 51 0.40 -17.55 -3.67
CA VAL A 51 -0.31 -16.25 -3.69
C VAL A 51 -1.13 -16.04 -2.42
N GLY A 52 -1.76 -17.10 -1.89
CA GLY A 52 -2.43 -17.03 -0.60
C GLY A 52 -1.48 -16.61 0.53
N LEU A 53 -0.24 -17.11 0.54
CA LEU A 53 0.80 -16.67 1.47
C LEU A 53 1.21 -15.21 1.24
N TYR A 54 1.30 -14.78 -0.02
CA TYR A 54 1.60 -13.39 -0.38
C TYR A 54 0.55 -12.41 0.19
N HIS A 55 -0.74 -12.66 -0.06
CA HIS A 55 -1.82 -11.85 0.53
C HIS A 55 -1.83 -11.94 2.06
N LEU A 56 -1.59 -13.12 2.64
CA LEU A 56 -1.53 -13.23 4.10
C LEU A 56 -0.40 -12.36 4.70
N VAL A 57 0.77 -12.31 4.05
CA VAL A 57 1.88 -11.45 4.47
C VAL A 57 1.49 -9.97 4.38
N TYR A 58 0.88 -9.52 3.28
CA TYR A 58 0.45 -8.13 3.12
C TYR A 58 -0.69 -7.74 4.07
N ALA A 59 -1.67 -8.61 4.26
CA ALA A 59 -2.74 -8.42 5.25
C ALA A 59 -2.19 -8.28 6.68
N VAL A 60 -1.24 -9.13 7.08
CA VAL A 60 -0.56 -9.03 8.38
C VAL A 60 0.25 -7.73 8.47
N LEU A 61 1.01 -7.39 7.42
CA LEU A 61 1.81 -6.17 7.37
C LEU A 61 0.95 -4.91 7.52
N PHE A 62 -0.19 -4.84 6.82
CA PHE A 62 -1.13 -3.72 6.88
C PHE A 62 -1.87 -3.64 8.20
N THR A 63 -2.28 -4.78 8.76
CA THR A 63 -2.89 -4.83 10.09
C THR A 63 -1.89 -4.37 11.15
N ALA A 64 -0.67 -4.87 11.11
CA ALA A 64 0.40 -4.43 12.01
C ALA A 64 0.67 -2.94 11.85
N LEU A 65 0.86 -2.44 10.63
CA LEU A 65 1.08 -1.02 10.36
C LEU A 65 -0.07 -0.17 10.91
N GLY A 66 -1.32 -0.56 10.66
CA GLY A 66 -2.50 0.09 11.21
C GLY A 66 -2.51 0.14 12.74
N ILE A 67 -2.23 -0.97 13.41
CA ILE A 67 -2.12 -1.04 14.88
C ILE A 67 -0.97 -0.16 15.39
N GLY A 68 0.18 -0.19 14.71
CA GLY A 68 1.39 0.53 15.09
C GLY A 68 1.20 2.04 14.99
N LEU A 69 0.57 2.50 13.91
CA LEU A 69 0.16 3.89 13.73
C LEU A 69 -0.90 4.29 14.75
N TRP A 70 -1.95 3.48 14.93
CA TRP A 70 -3.01 3.77 15.91
C TRP A 70 -2.47 3.87 17.34
N ARG A 71 -1.58 2.97 17.75
CA ARG A 71 -1.01 2.97 19.11
C ARG A 71 0.25 3.82 19.24
N ALA A 72 0.61 4.59 18.21
CA ALA A 72 1.81 5.44 18.18
C ALA A 72 3.09 4.70 18.62
N ARG A 73 3.26 3.44 18.19
CA ARG A 73 4.39 2.61 18.59
C ARG A 73 5.60 2.84 17.70
N LYS A 74 6.81 2.83 18.27
CA LYS A 74 8.09 2.95 17.54
C LYS A 74 8.23 1.92 16.40
N TRP A 75 7.73 0.70 16.59
CA TRP A 75 7.75 -0.31 15.52
C TRP A 75 6.80 0.05 14.36
N GLY A 76 5.71 0.78 14.61
CA GLY A 76 4.82 1.28 13.55
C GLY A 76 5.53 2.28 12.65
N TYR A 77 6.33 3.17 13.24
CA TYR A 77 7.24 4.05 12.49
C TYR A 77 8.19 3.25 11.58
N THR A 78 8.87 2.25 12.12
CA THR A 78 9.80 1.42 11.33
C THR A 78 9.08 0.66 10.22
N LEU A 79 7.90 0.13 10.51
CA LEU A 79 7.11 -0.60 9.50
C LEU A 79 6.70 0.27 8.32
N VAL A 80 6.47 1.59 8.48
CA VAL A 80 6.18 2.46 7.33
C VAL A 80 7.28 2.37 6.28
N PHE A 81 8.55 2.40 6.70
CA PHE A 81 9.69 2.31 5.79
C PHE A 81 9.86 0.92 5.20
N VAL A 82 9.65 -0.13 6.01
CA VAL A 82 9.68 -1.51 5.52
C VAL A 82 8.60 -1.73 4.46
N THR A 83 7.37 -1.28 4.71
CA THR A 83 6.26 -1.37 3.75
C THR A 83 6.56 -0.58 2.48
N ALA A 84 7.09 0.65 2.59
CA ALA A 84 7.47 1.44 1.41
C ALA A 84 8.56 0.75 0.58
N ALA A 85 9.56 0.14 1.22
CA ALA A 85 10.60 -0.62 0.54
C ALA A 85 10.04 -1.88 -0.15
N LEU A 86 9.19 -2.65 0.54
CA LEU A 86 8.55 -3.83 -0.04
C LEU A 86 7.68 -3.48 -1.24
N TYR A 87 6.85 -2.43 -1.13
CA TYR A 87 6.05 -1.92 -2.26
C TYR A 87 6.90 -1.47 -3.43
N THR A 88 8.06 -0.86 -3.16
CA THR A 88 8.98 -0.45 -4.22
C THR A 88 9.54 -1.67 -4.95
N LEU A 89 9.96 -2.71 -4.22
CA LEU A 89 10.46 -3.94 -4.83
C LEU A 89 9.39 -4.66 -5.65
N ASP A 90 8.17 -4.77 -5.11
CA ASP A 90 7.03 -5.36 -5.80
C ASP A 90 6.72 -4.64 -7.12
N LYS A 91 6.54 -3.32 -7.07
CA LYS A 91 6.22 -2.53 -8.27
C LYS A 91 7.38 -2.43 -9.24
N LEU A 92 8.62 -2.45 -8.77
CA LEU A 92 9.79 -2.50 -9.64
C LEU A 92 9.82 -3.80 -10.44
N GLN A 93 9.59 -4.95 -9.80
CA GLN A 93 9.50 -6.24 -10.49
C GLN A 93 8.40 -6.24 -11.54
N PHE A 94 7.23 -5.71 -11.21
CA PHE A 94 6.09 -5.62 -12.12
C PHE A 94 6.38 -4.72 -13.34
N VAL A 95 6.87 -3.50 -13.12
CA VAL A 95 7.11 -2.52 -14.20
C VAL A 95 8.30 -2.91 -15.08
N MET A 96 9.31 -3.56 -14.52
CA MET A 96 10.47 -4.03 -15.31
C MET A 96 10.14 -5.23 -16.20
N ASN A 97 9.10 -6.01 -15.88
CA ASN A 97 8.70 -7.17 -16.66
C ASN A 97 7.45 -6.87 -17.48
N GLN A 98 7.65 -6.22 -18.62
CA GLN A 98 6.56 -5.85 -19.55
C GLN A 98 5.74 -7.05 -20.01
N GLN A 99 6.37 -8.21 -20.19
CA GLN A 99 5.67 -9.44 -20.59
C GLN A 99 4.65 -9.90 -19.55
N VAL A 100 5.01 -9.83 -18.27
CA VAL A 100 4.11 -10.19 -17.17
C VAL A 100 2.98 -9.19 -17.05
N MET A 101 3.27 -7.90 -17.18
CA MET A 101 2.25 -6.85 -17.17
C MET A 101 1.26 -7.04 -18.33
N GLU A 102 1.75 -7.33 -19.53
CA GLU A 102 0.89 -7.62 -20.69
C GLU A 102 0.02 -8.86 -20.46
N ASN A 103 0.62 -9.96 -19.97
CA ASN A 103 -0.14 -11.18 -19.68
C ASN A 103 -1.20 -10.94 -18.61
N PHE A 104 -0.88 -10.17 -17.56
CA PHE A 104 -1.78 -9.84 -16.47
C PHE A 104 -2.96 -9.00 -16.97
N LEU A 105 -2.68 -8.03 -17.84
CA LEU A 105 -3.71 -7.23 -18.51
C LEU A 105 -4.60 -8.08 -19.41
N ARG A 106 -4.02 -8.93 -20.26
CA ARG A 106 -4.79 -9.82 -21.16
C ARG A 106 -5.73 -10.72 -20.38
N GLN A 107 -5.28 -11.28 -19.26
CA GLN A 107 -6.10 -12.10 -18.40
C GLN A 107 -7.29 -11.31 -17.82
N HIS A 108 -7.04 -10.12 -17.29
CA HIS A 108 -8.08 -9.27 -16.68
C HIS A 108 -9.04 -8.66 -17.70
N MET A 109 -8.59 -8.46 -18.94
CA MET A 109 -9.39 -7.91 -20.03
C MET A 109 -10.08 -8.96 -20.88
N SER A 110 -9.82 -10.25 -20.64
CA SER A 110 -10.41 -11.33 -21.42
C SER A 110 -11.94 -11.19 -21.45
N GLY A 111 -12.51 -11.11 -22.67
CA GLY A 111 -13.94 -10.87 -22.88
C GLY A 111 -14.38 -9.40 -23.03
N TYR A 112 -13.51 -8.41 -22.77
CA TYR A 112 -13.80 -6.97 -22.92
C TYR A 112 -12.97 -6.28 -24.00
N GLU A 113 -12.08 -7.00 -24.67
CA GLU A 113 -11.11 -6.48 -25.64
C GLU A 113 -11.78 -5.69 -26.78
N SER A 114 -12.84 -6.23 -27.36
CA SER A 114 -13.57 -5.60 -28.47
C SER A 114 -14.28 -4.31 -28.05
N ALA A 115 -14.81 -4.26 -26.82
CA ALA A 115 -15.46 -3.08 -26.27
C ALA A 115 -14.44 -1.97 -25.95
N LEU A 116 -13.26 -2.33 -25.45
CA LEU A 116 -12.17 -1.38 -25.17
C LEU A 116 -11.56 -0.84 -26.46
N GLN A 117 -11.32 -1.70 -27.45
CA GLN A 117 -10.84 -1.28 -28.77
C GLN A 117 -11.83 -0.38 -29.49
N ALA A 118 -13.14 -0.63 -29.37
CA ALA A 118 -14.17 0.25 -29.93
C ALA A 118 -14.16 1.66 -29.32
N GLN A 119 -13.62 1.83 -28.11
CA GLN A 119 -13.43 3.12 -27.44
C GLN A 119 -12.04 3.73 -27.70
N GLY A 120 -11.23 3.11 -28.57
CA GLY A 120 -9.86 3.55 -28.87
C GLY A 120 -8.86 3.25 -27.75
N ILE A 121 -9.21 2.41 -26.77
CA ILE A 121 -8.30 1.99 -25.71
C ILE A 121 -7.52 0.78 -26.19
N ASP A 122 -6.25 0.98 -26.52
CA ASP A 122 -5.33 -0.10 -26.87
C ASP A 122 -4.58 -0.65 -25.63
N SER A 123 -3.95 -1.81 -25.81
CA SER A 123 -3.18 -2.46 -24.74
C SER A 123 -1.95 -1.66 -24.33
N MET A 124 -1.38 -0.84 -25.22
CA MET A 124 -0.21 -0.01 -24.93
C MET A 124 -0.55 1.12 -23.95
N MET A 125 -1.69 1.80 -24.16
CA MET A 125 -2.19 2.82 -23.25
C MET A 125 -2.44 2.25 -21.86
N LEU A 126 -2.99 1.03 -21.77
CA LEU A 126 -3.24 0.37 -20.49
C LEU A 126 -1.95 -0.03 -19.77
N MET A 127 -0.97 -0.57 -20.50
CA MET A 127 0.36 -0.85 -19.93
C MET A 127 1.03 0.42 -19.40
N GLN A 128 1.00 1.51 -20.17
CA GLN A 128 1.53 2.80 -19.72
C GLN A 128 0.80 3.32 -18.49
N ALA A 129 -0.54 3.25 -18.48
CA ALA A 129 -1.34 3.65 -17.33
C ALA A 129 -0.98 2.83 -16.07
N MET A 130 -0.87 1.51 -16.19
CA MET A 130 -0.47 0.64 -15.07
C MET A 130 0.94 0.98 -14.55
N ALA A 131 1.90 1.22 -15.45
CA ALA A 131 3.25 1.60 -15.06
C ALA A 131 3.25 2.95 -14.33
N LEU A 132 2.53 3.94 -14.85
CA LEU A 132 2.44 5.28 -14.27
C LEU A 132 1.74 5.25 -12.89
N THR A 133 0.64 4.51 -12.77
CA THR A 133 -0.04 4.26 -11.50
C THR A 133 0.89 3.58 -10.50
N SER A 134 1.66 2.58 -10.93
CA SER A 134 2.63 1.89 -10.05
C SER A 134 3.70 2.86 -9.52
N ILE A 135 4.24 3.72 -10.39
CA ILE A 135 5.21 4.74 -10.02
C ILE A 135 4.61 5.73 -9.01
N VAL A 136 3.40 6.24 -9.29
CA VAL A 136 2.70 7.18 -8.39
C VAL A 136 2.46 6.55 -7.02
N VAL A 137 2.01 5.29 -6.96
CA VAL A 137 1.79 4.57 -5.70
C VAL A 137 3.10 4.45 -4.89
N VAL A 138 4.21 4.13 -5.54
CA VAL A 138 5.53 4.09 -4.88
C VAL A 138 5.91 5.46 -4.34
N PHE A 139 5.74 6.53 -5.12
CA PHE A 139 5.99 7.89 -4.65
C PHE A 139 5.09 8.30 -3.48
N CYS A 140 3.82 7.91 -3.48
CA CYS A 140 2.90 8.15 -2.36
C CYS A 140 3.37 7.46 -1.08
N TRP A 141 3.84 6.21 -1.17
CA TRP A 141 4.41 5.49 -0.02
C TRP A 141 5.66 6.16 0.53
N TRP A 142 6.59 6.58 -0.33
CA TRP A 142 7.78 7.31 0.11
C TRP A 142 7.45 8.71 0.64
N GLY A 143 6.46 9.39 0.07
CA GLY A 143 5.94 10.64 0.59
C GLY A 143 5.35 10.47 1.99
N PHE A 144 4.61 9.38 2.23
CA PHE A 144 4.10 9.05 3.56
C PHE A 144 5.22 8.66 4.53
N ALA A 145 6.25 7.95 4.09
CA ALA A 145 7.44 7.64 4.89
C ALA A 145 8.21 8.91 5.28
N ALA A 146 8.40 9.85 4.35
CA ALA A 146 9.02 11.14 4.62
C ALA A 146 8.17 11.99 5.59
N TYR A 147 6.85 12.01 5.41
CA TYR A 147 5.92 12.62 6.37
C TYR A 147 6.06 12.01 7.77
N THR A 148 6.15 10.67 7.84
CA THR A 148 6.32 9.92 9.09
C THR A 148 7.66 10.25 9.76
N TYR A 149 8.73 10.40 8.98
CA TYR A 149 10.03 10.88 9.46
C TYR A 149 9.93 12.27 10.11
N TRP A 150 9.31 13.22 9.43
CA TRP A 150 9.13 14.59 9.95
C TRP A 150 8.21 14.66 11.17
N ARG A 151 7.31 13.69 11.34
CA ARG A 151 6.36 13.61 12.46
C ARG A 151 6.72 12.52 13.47
N ARG A 152 7.98 12.08 13.51
CA ARG A 152 8.45 10.99 14.37
C ARG A 152 8.16 11.17 15.86
N ASP A 153 8.02 12.42 16.34
CA ASP A 153 7.68 12.74 17.73
C ASP A 153 6.31 12.17 18.14
N TYR A 154 5.43 11.91 17.18
CA TYR A 154 4.19 11.17 17.39
C TYR A 154 4.43 9.81 18.06
N PHE A 155 5.53 9.13 17.72
CA PHE A 155 5.88 7.79 18.18
C PHE A 155 6.81 7.77 19.41
N SER A 156 7.14 8.93 19.96
CA SER A 156 7.96 9.05 21.17
C SER A 156 7.10 8.82 22.42
N ALA A 157 7.66 8.10 23.39
CA ALA A 157 6.97 7.46 24.52
C ALA A 157 6.22 8.42 25.47
N ASP A 158 6.37 9.73 25.31
CA ASP A 158 5.69 10.76 26.12
C ASP A 158 4.24 10.99 25.66
N GLY A 159 3.46 9.93 25.44
CA GLY A 159 2.12 10.06 24.85
C GLY A 159 1.29 8.80 24.96
N GLY A 160 1.11 8.34 26.19
CA GLY A 160 0.09 7.40 26.63
C GLY A 160 -0.32 7.80 28.03
#